data_AF-A0A943MV97-F1
#
_entry.id   AF-A0A943MV97-F1
#
_cell.length_a   1.000
_cell.length_b   1.000
_cell.length_c   1.000
_cell.angle_alpha   90.00
_cell.angle_beta   90.00
_cell.angle_gamma   90.00
#
_symmetry.space_group_name_H-M   'P 1'
#
loop_
_entity.id
_entity.type
_entity.pdbx_description
1 polymer ?
#
loop_
_entity_poly.entity_id
_entity_poly.type
_entity_poly.pdbx_seq_one_letter_code
_entity_poly.pdbx_strand_id
1 'polypeptide(L)' 'MRNKFKIPHIPATPPTTTKSIRFPNEMIEEVEEAIRGKDSNFSAFVVEAVRVALLDLKEEENFTNHK' A
#
# COMPACT_ATOMS: atom_id res chain seq x y z
N MET A 1 7.16 16.33 4.17
CA MET A 1 7.00 15.98 2.74
C MET A 1 6.09 14.75 2.73
N ARG A 2 5.01 14.69 1.92
CA ARG A 2 4.11 13.52 1.91
C ARG A 2 4.83 12.28 1.36
N ASN A 3 4.62 11.10 1.95
CA ASN A 3 5.27 9.89 1.47
C ASN A 3 4.79 9.55 0.05
N LYS A 4 5.74 9.27 -0.83
CA LYS A 4 5.45 8.91 -2.22
C LYS A 4 5.29 7.39 -2.32
N PHE A 5 4.08 6.95 -2.67
CA PHE A 5 3.81 5.56 -3.00
C PHE A 5 4.71 5.09 -4.15
N LYS A 6 5.23 3.87 -4.03
CA LYS A 6 6.02 3.19 -5.05
C LYS A 6 5.45 1.80 -5.24
N ILE A 7 5.43 1.31 -6.47
CA ILE A 7 4.95 -0.04 -6.73
C ILE A 7 5.95 -1.04 -6.13
N PRO A 8 5.50 -1.95 -5.27
CA PRO A 8 6.38 -2.88 -4.60
C PRO A 8 6.85 -3.97 -5.57
N HIS A 9 8.14 -4.29 -5.52
CA HIS A 9 8.65 -5.56 -6.04
C HIS A 9 8.31 -6.68 -5.04
N ILE A 10 8.21 -7.94 -5.47
CA ILE A 10 7.86 -9.07 -4.58
C ILE A 10 9.12 -9.83 -4.10
N PRO A 11 9.73 -9.50 -2.95
CA PRO A 11 10.73 -10.34 -2.29
C PRO A 11 10.07 -11.35 -1.33
N ALA A 12 10.88 -12.19 -0.67
CA ALA A 12 10.44 -13.12 0.36
C ALA A 12 9.60 -12.41 1.45
N THR A 13 8.37 -12.87 1.66
CA THR A 13 7.41 -12.22 2.55
C THR A 13 7.52 -12.73 3.99
N PRO A 14 7.46 -11.85 5.01
CA PRO A 14 7.30 -12.26 6.40
C PRO A 14 5.97 -13.01 6.61
N PRO A 15 5.73 -13.63 7.79
CA PRO A 15 4.46 -14.33 8.05
C PRO A 15 3.24 -13.43 7.82
N THR A 16 2.25 -13.96 7.10
CA THR A 16 1.03 -13.22 6.73
C THR A 16 -0.24 -13.94 7.18
N THR A 17 -1.29 -13.18 7.46
CA THR A 17 -2.63 -13.71 7.74
C THR A 17 -3.62 -13.14 6.74
N THR A 18 -4.43 -14.00 6.10
CA THR A 18 -5.46 -13.56 5.14
C THR A 18 -6.58 -12.77 5.83
N LYS A 19 -7.02 -11.69 5.18
CA LYS A 19 -8.21 -10.91 5.52
C LYS A 19 -9.02 -10.68 4.24
N SER A 20 -10.34 -10.84 4.31
CA SER A 20 -11.25 -10.65 3.17
C SER A 20 -11.95 -9.30 3.28
N ILE A 21 -11.88 -8.49 2.22
CA ILE A 21 -12.50 -7.17 2.10
C ILE A 21 -12.99 -6.97 0.66
N ARG A 22 -13.97 -6.08 0.46
CA ARG A 22 -14.49 -5.76 -0.88
C ARG A 22 -13.87 -4.47 -1.41
N PHE A 23 -13.50 -4.47 -2.68
CA PHE A 23 -13.08 -3.29 -3.43
C PHE A 23 -14.14 -2.97 -4.51
N PRO A 24 -14.36 -1.69 -4.83
CA PRO A 24 -15.05 -1.30 -6.06
C PRO A 24 -14.33 -1.88 -7.29
N ASN A 25 -15.08 -2.34 -8.28
CA ASN A 25 -14.51 -2.96 -9.49
C ASN A 25 -13.59 -2.00 -10.24
N GLU A 26 -13.97 -0.72 -10.35
CA GLU A 26 -13.17 0.33 -10.99
C GLU A 26 -11.78 0.44 -10.34
N MET A 27 -11.71 0.37 -9.00
CA MET A 27 -10.43 0.39 -8.30
C MET A 27 -9.60 -0.86 -8.56
N ILE A 28 -10.24 -2.03 -8.75
CA ILE A 28 -9.51 -3.25 -9.09
C ILE A 28 -8.85 -3.08 -10.47
N GLU A 29 -9.60 -2.60 -11.45
CA GLU A 29 -9.10 -2.36 -12.81
C GLU A 29 -7.96 -1.34 -12.82
N GLU A 30 -8.09 -0.23 -12.08
CA GLU A 30 -7.03 0.79 -11.97
C GLU A 30 -5.74 0.23 -11.35
N VAL A 31 -5.85 -0.60 -10.31
CA VAL A 31 -4.69 -1.22 -9.68
C VAL A 31 -4.03 -2.22 -10.62
N GLU A 32 -4.81 -3.06 -11.30
CA GLU A 32 -4.31 -4.04 -12.27
C GLU A 32 -3.61 -3.36 -13.46
N GLU A 33 -4.16 -2.25 -13.96
CA GLU A 33 -3.47 -1.44 -14.98
C GLU A 33 -2.18 -0.83 -14.43
N ALA A 34 -2.21 -0.29 -13.20
CA ALA A 34 -1.04 0.33 -12.59
C ALA A 34 0.11 -0.67 -12.38
N ILE A 35 -0.18 -1.95 -12.13
CA ILE A 35 0.84 -3.00 -11.93
C ILE A 35 1.15 -3.79 -13.21
N ARG A 36 0.45 -3.53 -14.33
CA ARG A 36 0.65 -4.25 -15.59
C ARG A 36 2.10 -4.15 -16.06
N GLY A 37 2.68 -5.31 -16.39
CA GLY A 37 4.06 -5.41 -16.87
C GLY A 37 5.12 -5.11 -15.81
N LYS A 38 4.75 -5.03 -14.53
CA LYS A 38 5.66 -4.86 -13.39
C LYS A 38 5.74 -6.17 -12.61
N ASP A 39 6.85 -6.37 -11.91
CA ASP A 39 7.01 -7.53 -11.02
C ASP A 39 6.30 -7.28 -9.67
N SER A 40 4.98 -7.11 -9.74
CA SER A 40 4.09 -6.80 -8.63
C SER A 40 2.75 -7.49 -8.82
N ASN A 41 2.03 -7.72 -7.72
CA ASN A 41 0.66 -8.23 -7.73
C ASN A 41 -0.27 -7.34 -6.89
N PHE A 42 -1.58 -7.60 -6.99
CA PHE A 42 -2.61 -6.82 -6.29
C PHE A 42 -2.39 -6.78 -4.76
N SER A 43 -2.11 -7.94 -4.15
CA SER A 43 -1.85 -8.03 -2.71
C SER A 43 -0.66 -7.17 -2.29
N ALA A 44 0.44 -7.20 -3.05
CA ALA A 44 1.62 -6.40 -2.78
C ALA A 44 1.28 -4.91 -2.87
N PHE A 45 0.58 -4.49 -3.93
CA PHE A 45 0.12 -3.11 -4.11
C PHE A 45 -0.70 -2.63 -2.90
N VAL A 46 -1.69 -3.41 -2.48
CA VAL A 46 -2.55 -3.07 -1.33
C VAL A 46 -1.74 -2.98 -0.04
N VAL A 47 -0.85 -3.94 0.22
CA VAL A 47 0.01 -3.93 1.41
C VAL A 47 0.88 -2.66 1.44
N GLU A 48 1.47 -2.27 0.32
CA GLU A 48 2.28 -1.06 0.23
C GLU A 48 1.45 0.21 0.40
N ALA A 49 0.22 0.24 -0.12
CA ALA A 49 -0.67 1.38 0.02
C ALA A 49 -1.05 1.59 1.49
N VAL A 50 -1.36 0.50 2.20
CA VAL A 50 -1.61 0.53 3.65
C VAL A 50 -0.35 0.93 4.41
N ARG A 51 0.83 0.44 4.02
CA ARG A 51 2.11 0.82 4.65
C ARG A 51 2.37 2.33 4.54
N VAL A 52 2.19 2.91 3.36
CA VAL A 52 2.36 4.35 3.12
C VAL A 52 1.35 5.16 3.93
N ALA A 53 0.07 4.76 3.92
CA ALA A 53 -0.97 5.43 4.71
C ALA A 53 -0.67 5.40 6.22
N LEU A 54 -0.19 4.27 6.75
CA LEU A 54 0.20 4.15 8.16
C LEU A 54 1.43 5.00 8.50
N LEU A 55 2.37 5.18 7.57
CA LEU A 55 3.53 6.07 7.78
C LEU A 55 3.10 7.54 7.80
N ASP A 56 2.23 7.94 6.89
CA ASP A 56 1.71 9.31 6.84
C ASP A 56 0.98 9.67 8.16
N LEU A 57 0.14 8.77 8.68
CA LEU A 57 -0.53 8.96 9.97
C LEU A 57 0.45 9.08 11.14
N LYS A 58 1.50 8.24 11.17
CA LYS A 58 2.54 8.32 12.22
C LYS A 58 3.32 9.63 12.14
N GLU A 59 3.66 10.10 10.94
CA GLU A 59 4.34 11.38 10.78
C GLU A 59 3.46 12.52 11.32
N GLU A 60 2.17 12.54 10.97
CA GLU A 60 1.21 13.52 11.48
C GLU A 60 1.13 13.52 13.02
N GLU A 61 1.04 12.35 13.65
CA GLU A 61 1.05 12.22 15.12
C GLU A 61 2.34 12.80 15.74
N ASN A 62 3.51 12.51 15.16
CA ASN A 62 4.78 13.02 15.65
C ASN A 62 4.90 14.55 15.50
N PHE A 63 4.36 15.13 14.42
CA PHE A 63 4.27 16.59 14.27
C PHE A 63 3.34 17.22 15.31
N THR A 64 2.25 16.55 15.68
CA THR A 64 1.30 17.07 16.69
C THR A 64 1.81 16.99 18.13
N ASN A 65 2.59 15.96 18.47
CA ASN A 65 3.10 15.75 19.84
C ASN A 65 4.36 16.58 20.18
N HIS A 66 4.97 17.23 19.19
CA HIS A 66 6.17 18.05 19.37
C HIS A 66 5.90 19.58 19.38
N LYS A 67 4.63 19.96 19.53
CA LYS A 67 4.16 21.35 19.57
C LYS A 67 3.49 21.66 20.90
#